data_AF-A0A9Q9E3Q9-F1
#
_entry.id   AF-A0A9Q9E3Q9-F1
#
_cell.length_a   1.000
_cell.length_b   1.000
_cell.length_c   1.000
_cell.angle_alpha   90.00
_cell.angle_beta   90.00
_cell.angle_gamma   90.00
#
_symmetry.space_group_name_H-M   'P 1'
#
loop_
_entity.id
_entity.type
_entity.pdbx_description
1 polymer ?
#
loop_
_entity_poly.entity_id
_entity_poly.type
_entity_poly.pdbx_seq_one_letter_code
_entity_poly.pdbx_strand_id
1 'polypeptide(L)'
;MLIKLRKGFTLIEMTIVLFIISLLILIIIPNLGSQKKHARSVHGSAMTSMVQTQIDSYSDELGDGNVNFPKLVEHHYLTEKQVQQAQAENIAIEGNHAYQK
;
A
#
# COMPACT_ATOMS: atom_id res chain seq x y z
N MET A 1 -37.67 -41.12 34.23
CA MET A 1 -36.70 -40.62 33.24
C MET A 1 -36.11 -39.32 33.77
N LEU A 2 -34.88 -39.32 34.28
CA LEU A 2 -34.25 -38.12 34.84
C LEU A 2 -33.69 -37.24 33.71
N ILE A 3 -34.29 -36.07 33.51
CA ILE A 3 -33.81 -35.05 32.57
C ILE A 3 -32.56 -34.42 33.18
N LYS A 4 -31.38 -34.72 32.62
CA LYS A 4 -30.12 -34.02 32.95
C LYS A 4 -30.19 -32.60 32.39
N LEU A 5 -30.39 -31.61 33.25
CA LEU A 5 -30.17 -30.20 32.94
C LEU A 5 -28.69 -30.01 32.60
N ARG A 6 -28.38 -29.78 31.32
CA ARG A 6 -27.03 -29.36 30.91
C ARG A 6 -26.84 -27.92 31.36
N LYS A 7 -25.82 -27.65 32.17
CA LYS A 7 -25.35 -26.26 32.41
C LYS A 7 -24.84 -25.72 31.08
N GLY A 8 -25.70 -25.01 30.38
CA GLY A 8 -25.40 -24.36 29.10
C GLY A 8 -24.81 -22.98 29.31
N PHE A 9 -24.08 -22.54 28.29
CA PHE A 9 -23.49 -21.21 28.15
C PHE A 9 -24.49 -20.12 28.57
N THR A 10 -24.12 -19.30 29.55
CA THR A 10 -24.96 -18.22 30.07
C THR A 10 -24.83 -16.95 29.22
N LEU A 11 -25.84 -16.08 29.26
CA LEU A 11 -25.74 -14.77 28.64
C LEU A 11 -24.56 -13.95 29.23
N ILE A 12 -24.31 -14.09 30.53
CA ILE A 12 -23.19 -13.43 31.21
C ILE A 12 -21.86 -13.88 30.60
N GLU A 13 -21.65 -15.17 30.36
CA GLU A 13 -20.45 -15.67 29.68
C GLU A 13 -20.30 -15.09 28.28
N MET A 14 -21.37 -14.99 27.49
CA MET A 14 -21.28 -14.38 26.15
C MET A 14 -20.92 -12.89 26.24
N THR A 15 -21.46 -12.16 27.21
CA THR A 15 -21.16 -10.73 27.37
C THR A 15 -19.71 -10.46 27.75
N ILE A 16 -19.13 -11.27 28.65
CA ILE A 16 -17.72 -11.14 29.05
C ILE A 16 -16.80 -11.47 27.85
N VAL A 17 -17.14 -12.49 27.06
CA VAL A 17 -16.37 -12.83 25.86
C VAL A 17 -16.40 -11.69 24.83
N LEU A 18 -17.57 -11.13 24.55
CA LEU A 18 -17.69 -9.99 23.63
C LEU A 18 -16.97 -8.74 24.14
N PHE A 19 -16.96 -8.51 25.45
CA PHE A 19 -16.20 -7.45 26.09
C PHE A 19 -14.70 -7.62 25.84
N ILE A 20 -14.15 -8.81 26.08
CA ILE A 20 -12.73 -9.11 25.82
C ILE A 20 -12.40 -8.96 24.33
N ILE A 21 -13.23 -9.51 23.42
CA ILE A 21 -13.03 -9.36 21.96
C ILE A 21 -13.01 -7.88 21.57
N SER A 22 -13.88 -7.06 22.14
CA SER A 22 -13.94 -5.62 21.86
C SER A 22 -12.64 -4.91 22.28
N LEU A 23 -12.07 -5.26 23.44
CA LEU A 23 -10.77 -4.74 23.88
C LEU A 23 -9.63 -5.16 22.94
N LEU A 24 -9.62 -6.41 22.47
CA LEU A 24 -8.63 -6.88 21.51
C LEU A 24 -8.74 -6.13 20.18
N ILE A 25 -9.95 -5.95 19.64
CA ILE A 25 -10.20 -5.20 18.40
C ILE A 25 -9.70 -3.75 18.53
N LEU A 26 -9.96 -3.12 19.69
CA LEU A 26 -9.51 -1.75 19.96
C LEU A 26 -7.98 -1.60 19.87
N ILE A 27 -7.22 -2.61 20.29
CA ILE A 27 -5.75 -2.62 20.19
C ILE A 27 -5.29 -2.96 18.76
N ILE A 28 -5.96 -3.90 18.10
CA ILE A 28 -5.55 -4.42 16.79
C ILE A 28 -5.80 -3.41 15.66
N ILE A 29 -6.96 -2.76 15.62
CA ILE A 29 -7.32 -1.81 14.54
C ILE A 29 -6.28 -0.69 14.34
N PRO A 30 -5.85 0.07 15.37
CA PRO A 30 -4.88 1.14 15.19
C PRO A 30 -3.52 0.59 14.72
N ASN A 31 -3.11 -0.58 15.21
CA ASN A 31 -1.86 -1.23 14.81
C ASN A 31 -1.90 -1.71 13.35
N LEU A 32 -3.04 -2.24 12.87
CA LEU A 32 -3.22 -2.59 11.46
C LEU A 32 -3.24 -1.35 10.56
N GLY A 33 -3.88 -0.26 11.01
CA GLY A 33 -3.94 1.00 10.29
C GLY A 33 -2.55 1.61 10.07
N SER A 34 -1.71 1.64 11.12
CA SER A 34 -0.34 2.17 11.03
C SER A 34 0.54 1.32 10.11
N GLN A 35 0.46 -0.01 10.20
CA GLN A 35 1.20 -0.92 9.32
C GLN A 35 0.78 -0.77 7.85
N LYS A 36 -0.52 -0.66 7.57
CA LYS A 36 -1.00 -0.40 6.20
C LYS A 36 -0.49 0.94 5.66
N LYS A 37 -0.46 1.99 6.48
CA LYS A 37 0.09 3.29 6.09
C LYS A 37 1.59 3.19 5.81
N HIS A 38 2.35 2.50 6.65
CA HIS A 38 3.77 2.29 6.45
C HIS A 38 4.06 1.50 5.17
N ALA A 39 3.32 0.40 4.93
CA ALA A 39 3.44 -0.39 3.71
C ALA A 39 3.17 0.44 2.44
N ARG A 40 2.16 1.32 2.47
CA ARG A 40 1.89 2.26 1.36
C ARG A 40 3.04 3.24 1.12
N SER A 41 3.62 3.80 2.18
CA SER A 41 4.77 4.70 2.08
C SER A 41 5.99 4.01 1.48
N VAL A 42 6.31 2.80 1.95
CA VAL A 42 7.41 1.99 1.40
C VAL A 42 7.15 1.64 -0.06
N HIS A 43 5.91 1.27 -0.40
CA HIS A 43 5.51 0.97 -1.77
C HIS A 43 5.66 2.18 -2.71
N GLY A 44 5.15 3.35 -2.32
CA GLY A 44 5.29 4.60 -3.09
C GLY A 44 6.75 5.02 -3.26
N SER A 45 7.55 4.87 -2.21
CA SER A 45 9.00 5.14 -2.27
C SER A 45 9.71 4.20 -3.26
N ALA A 46 9.43 2.90 -3.19
CA ALA A 46 10.00 1.91 -4.10
C ALA A 46 9.57 2.17 -5.56
N MET A 47 8.31 2.56 -5.79
CA MET A 47 7.82 2.93 -7.11
C MET A 47 8.53 4.18 -7.63
N THR A 48 8.75 5.19 -6.78
CA THR A 48 9.49 6.41 -7.14
C THR A 48 10.92 6.06 -7.56
N SER A 49 11.61 5.20 -6.80
CA SER A 49 12.95 4.72 -7.15
C SER A 49 12.97 3.94 -8.46
N MET A 50 11.98 3.07 -8.71
CA MET A 50 11.88 2.34 -9.98
C MET A 50 11.72 3.30 -11.16
N VAL A 51 10.82 4.28 -11.05
CA VAL A 51 10.64 5.31 -12.09
C VAL A 51 11.92 6.12 -12.29
N GLN A 52 12.63 6.49 -11.21
CA GLN A 52 13.92 7.17 -11.31
C GLN A 52 14.94 6.34 -12.10
N THR A 53 15.09 5.04 -11.78
CA THR A 53 15.99 4.16 -12.52
C THR A 53 15.66 4.09 -14.01
N GLN A 54 14.36 4.12 -14.37
CA GLN A 54 13.95 4.16 -15.78
C GLN A 54 14.27 5.49 -16.46
N ILE A 55 14.12 6.60 -15.73
CA ILE A 55 14.52 7.92 -16.22
C ILE A 55 16.04 7.96 -16.46
N ASP A 56 16.83 7.50 -15.49
CA ASP A 56 18.30 7.49 -15.58
C ASP A 56 18.74 6.64 -16.78
N SER A 57 18.18 5.44 -16.93
CA SER A 57 18.50 4.52 -18.03
C SER A 57 18.18 5.14 -19.40
N TYR A 58 17.01 5.76 -19.54
CA TYR A 58 16.61 6.47 -20.77
C TYR A 58 17.56 7.64 -21.07
N SER A 59 17.93 8.41 -20.03
CA SER A 59 18.77 9.60 -20.17
C SER A 59 20.20 9.24 -20.57
N ASP A 60 20.73 8.16 -19.98
CA ASP A 60 22.07 7.65 -20.28
C ASP A 60 22.16 7.08 -21.70
N GLU A 61 21.12 6.39 -22.17
CA GLU A 61 21.12 5.78 -23.51
C GLU A 61 20.87 6.78 -24.65
N LEU A 62 20.00 7.78 -24.44
CA LEU A 62 19.55 8.69 -25.50
C LEU A 62 20.09 10.12 -25.36
N GLY A 63 20.74 10.46 -24.24
CA GLY A 63 21.28 11.79 -23.97
C GLY A 63 20.22 12.89 -23.86
N ASP A 64 18.97 12.52 -23.59
CA ASP A 64 17.83 13.42 -23.52
C ASP A 64 17.52 13.81 -22.07
N GLY A 65 17.69 15.10 -21.75
CA GLY A 65 17.48 15.65 -20.41
C GLY A 65 16.03 16.05 -20.09
N ASN A 66 15.07 15.85 -21.00
CA ASN A 66 13.66 16.21 -20.78
C ASN A 66 12.76 14.97 -20.81
N VAL A 67 12.96 14.08 -19.84
CA VAL A 67 12.20 12.83 -19.71
C VAL A 67 10.82 13.07 -19.13
N ASN A 68 9.83 12.35 -19.66
CA ASN A 68 8.46 12.35 -19.18
C ASN A 68 7.83 10.95 -19.37
N PHE A 69 6.68 10.72 -18.73
CA PHE A 69 6.00 9.42 -18.81
C PHE A 69 5.69 8.96 -20.25
N PRO A 70 5.17 9.81 -21.16
CA PRO A 70 4.97 9.42 -22.56
C PRO A 70 6.22 8.86 -23.24
N LYS A 71 7.37 9.53 -23.09
CA LYS A 71 8.66 9.07 -23.65
C LYS A 71 9.08 7.72 -23.07
N LEU A 72 8.93 7.53 -21.76
CA LEU A 72 9.26 6.27 -21.10
C LEU A 72 8.38 5.11 -21.58
N VAL A 73 7.12 5.37 -21.96
CA VAL A 73 6.23 4.37 -22.55
C VAL A 73 6.56 4.10 -24.01
N GLU A 74 6.75 5.15 -24.80
CA GLU A 74 7.11 5.06 -26.23
C GLU A 74 8.40 4.24 -26.43
N HIS A 75 9.39 4.48 -25.58
CA HIS A 75 10.66 3.75 -25.59
C HIS A 75 10.68 2.48 -24.72
N HIS A 76 9.51 2.05 -24.22
CA HIS A 76 9.33 0.78 -23.50
C HIS A 76 10.09 0.62 -22.18
N TYR A 77 10.57 1.71 -21.56
CA TYR A 77 11.13 1.69 -20.21
C TYR A 77 10.05 1.53 -19.13
N LEU A 78 8.83 2.00 -19.42
CA LEU A 78 7.66 1.80 -18.56
C LEU A 78 6.47 1.27 -19.37
N THR A 79 5.67 0.43 -18.73
CA THR A 79 4.36 0.03 -19.24
C THR A 79 3.28 1.04 -18.85
N GLU A 80 2.18 1.08 -19.61
CA GLU A 80 0.99 1.86 -19.27
C GLU A 80 0.47 1.58 -17.85
N LYS A 81 0.55 0.32 -17.40
CA LYS A 81 0.16 -0.07 -16.04
C LYS A 81 1.05 0.56 -14.98
N GLN A 82 2.36 0.62 -15.22
CA GLN A 82 3.30 1.27 -14.30
C GLN A 82 3.09 2.78 -14.26
N VAL A 83 2.76 3.42 -15.39
CA VAL A 83 2.40 4.85 -15.41
C VAL A 83 1.12 5.10 -14.63
N GLN A 84 0.09 4.29 -14.82
CA GLN A 84 -1.16 4.39 -14.04
C GLN A 84 -0.92 4.21 -12.55
N GLN A 85 -0.07 3.25 -12.17
CA GLN A 85 0.30 3.03 -10.77
C GLN A 85 1.10 4.19 -10.19
N ALA A 86 2.05 4.75 -10.95
CA ALA A 86 2.81 5.94 -10.55
C ALA A 86 1.88 7.14 -10.34
N GLN A 87 0.92 7.36 -11.23
CA GLN A 87 -0.09 8.42 -11.10
C GLN A 87 -1.01 8.20 -9.89
N ALA A 88 -1.43 6.95 -9.63
CA ALA A 88 -2.24 6.61 -8.46
C ALA A 88 -1.51 6.89 -7.13
N GLU A 89 -0.18 6.75 -7.15
CA GLU A 89 0.71 7.10 -6.03
C GLU A 89 1.15 8.57 -6.06
N ASN A 90 0.59 9.41 -6.95
CA ASN A 90 0.91 10.83 -7.12
C ASN A 90 2.39 11.12 -7.44
N ILE A 91 3.05 10.22 -8.17
CA ILE A 91 4.44 10.39 -8.60
C ILE A 91 4.48 11.28 -9.86
N ALA A 92 5.30 12.32 -9.81
CA ALA A 92 5.55 13.25 -10.91
C ALA A 92 7.03 13.21 -11.33
N ILE A 93 7.30 13.61 -12.57
CA ILE A 93 8.66 13.74 -13.12
C ILE A 93 8.90 15.23 -13.38
N GLU A 94 9.94 15.80 -12.77
CA GLU A 94 10.41 17.16 -13.05
C GLU A 94 11.93 17.18 -13.16
N GLY A 95 12.45 17.80 -14.22
CA GLY A 95 13.91 17.96 -14.37
C GLY A 95 14.67 16.65 -14.25
N ASN A 96 14.17 15.58 -14.88
CA ASN A 96 14.75 14.24 -14.84
C ASN A 96 14.69 13.52 -13.48
N HIS A 97 13.88 14.02 -12.54
CA HIS A 97 13.74 13.41 -11.23
C HIS A 97 12.29 13.01 -10.96
N ALA A 98 12.09 11.76 -10.52
CA ALA A 98 10.83 11.25 -10.04
C ALA A 98 10.66 11.60 -8.55
N TYR A 99 9.49 12.12 -8.19
CA TYR A 99 9.15 12.39 -6.79
C TYR A 99 7.66 12.18 -6.52
N GLN A 100 7.33 11.75 -5.31
CA GLN A 100 5.95 11.58 -4.85
C GLN A 100 5.43 12.92 -4.29
N LYS A 101 4.27 13.38 -4.80
CA LYS A 101 3.55 14.57 -4.31
C LYS A 101 2.75 14.31 -3.05
#